data_AF-A0A821BI11-F1
#
_entry.id   AF-A0A821BI11-F1
#
_cell.length_a   1.000
_cell.length_b   1.000
_cell.length_c   1.000
_cell.angle_alpha   90.00
_cell.angle_beta   90.00
_cell.angle_gamma   90.00
#
_symmetry.space_group_name_H-M   'P 1'
#
loop_
_entity.id
_entity.type
_entity.pdbx_description
1 polymer ?
#
loop_
_entity_poly.entity_id
_entity_poly.type
_entity_poly.pdbx_seq_one_letter_code
_entity_poly.pdbx_strand_id
1 'polypeptide(L)'
;MYFSNNQTTQCEQDFKILLQAALKHDTWALKVFDAWGKPLPSSLLKGNLYWVGNYDECLQSMYLPNNKTFLSQPFDTQHCTIAPKTSALIPTPTLSLILGICVPSSCNRQAVVSLIHTLFKKSNITEDNVVCSNDPPNGQKSLTHGAIATIVILSILGLLVLIGTVIDLILMSRDDNMLSHMNGYTHFINTETSEQASIKSSRYSLQTLMK
;
A
#
# COMPACT_ATOMS: atom_id res chain seq x y z
N MET A 1 -24.99 -18.66 -34.83
CA MET A 1 -24.51 -17.37 -34.30
C MET A 1 -25.53 -16.86 -33.31
N TYR A 2 -25.27 -16.98 -32.01
CA TYR A 2 -26.11 -16.38 -30.97
C TYR A 2 -25.20 -15.52 -30.10
N PHE A 3 -25.33 -14.20 -30.24
CA PHE A 3 -24.78 -13.23 -29.29
C PHE A 3 -25.97 -12.42 -28.76
N SER A 4 -26.50 -12.84 -27.62
CA SER A 4 -27.52 -12.12 -26.88
C SER A 4 -26.85 -11.57 -25.62
N ASN A 5 -26.27 -10.37 -25.68
CA ASN A 5 -26.08 -9.47 -24.55
C ASN A 5 -25.53 -8.14 -25.04
N ASN A 6 -26.32 -7.08 -24.86
CA ASN A 6 -26.03 -5.70 -25.25
C ASN A 6 -24.69 -5.16 -24.68
N GLN A 7 -24.17 -5.79 -23.62
CA GLN A 7 -22.89 -5.43 -22.99
C GLN A 7 -21.67 -6.12 -23.62
N THR A 8 -21.81 -7.34 -24.16
CA THR A 8 -20.72 -8.02 -24.88
C THR A 8 -20.34 -7.23 -26.14
N THR A 9 -21.33 -6.64 -26.81
CA THR A 9 -21.13 -5.79 -27.98
C THR A 9 -20.42 -4.47 -27.67
N GLN A 10 -20.72 -3.85 -26.52
CA GLN A 10 -20.11 -2.58 -26.14
C GLN A 10 -18.64 -2.75 -25.70
N CYS A 11 -18.35 -3.78 -24.89
CA CYS A 11 -16.97 -4.13 -24.52
C CYS A 11 -16.09 -4.39 -25.75
N GLU A 12 -16.59 -5.09 -26.76
CA GLU A 12 -15.84 -5.35 -27.99
C GLU A 12 -15.55 -4.06 -28.78
N GLN A 13 -16.52 -3.14 -28.83
CA GLN A 13 -16.35 -1.85 -29.49
C GLN A 13 -15.32 -0.96 -28.77
N ASP A 14 -15.43 -0.85 -27.44
CA ASP A 14 -14.49 -0.06 -26.64
C ASP A 14 -13.08 -0.64 -26.72
N PHE A 15 -12.95 -1.97 -26.70
CA PHE A 15 -11.67 -2.64 -26.86
C PHE A 15 -11.07 -2.43 -28.27
N LYS A 16 -11.90 -2.39 -29.33
CA LYS A 16 -11.44 -2.03 -30.68
C LYS A 16 -10.91 -0.60 -30.74
N ILE A 17 -11.59 0.36 -30.09
CA ILE A 17 -11.14 1.75 -30.00
C ILE A 17 -9.80 1.81 -29.27
N LEU A 18 -9.67 1.12 -28.13
CA LEU A 18 -8.43 1.01 -27.37
C LEU A 18 -7.27 0.51 -28.24
N LEU A 19 -7.50 -0.58 -28.98
CA LEU A 19 -6.50 -1.19 -29.84
C LEU A 19 -6.09 -0.26 -30.99
N GLN A 20 -7.06 0.40 -31.63
CA GLN A 20 -6.79 1.36 -32.70
C GLN A 20 -5.99 2.56 -32.21
N ALA A 21 -6.32 3.08 -31.02
CA ALA A 21 -5.59 4.19 -30.41
C ALA A 21 -4.15 3.78 -30.05
N ALA A 22 -3.94 2.56 -29.55
CA ALA A 22 -2.60 2.05 -29.30
C ALA A 22 -1.78 1.87 -30.59
N LEU A 23 -2.40 1.40 -31.67
CA LEU A 23 -1.75 1.33 -32.99
C LEU A 23 -1.38 2.71 -33.55
N LYS A 24 -2.19 3.73 -33.25
CA LYS A 24 -1.90 5.14 -33.56
C LYS A 24 -0.86 5.78 -32.62
N HIS A 25 -0.34 5.03 -31.65
CA HIS A 25 0.59 5.47 -30.62
C HIS A 25 0.02 6.58 -29.72
N ASP A 26 -1.29 6.59 -29.49
CA ASP A 26 -1.91 7.51 -28.56
C ASP A 26 -1.45 7.18 -27.12
N THR A 27 -0.95 8.19 -26.41
CA THR A 27 -0.31 8.00 -25.10
C THR A 27 -1.24 7.41 -24.05
N TRP A 28 -2.54 7.74 -24.11
CA TRP A 28 -3.52 7.22 -23.16
C TRP A 28 -3.72 5.70 -23.35
N ALA A 29 -3.82 5.23 -24.59
CA ALA A 29 -4.01 3.82 -24.90
C ALA A 29 -2.75 3.00 -24.60
N LEU A 30 -1.57 3.54 -24.91
CA LEU A 30 -0.30 2.92 -24.58
C LEU A 30 -0.11 2.75 -23.07
N LYS A 31 -0.53 3.72 -22.25
CA LYS A 31 -0.52 3.58 -20.79
C LYS A 31 -1.43 2.47 -20.30
N VAL A 32 -2.63 2.35 -20.87
CA VAL A 32 -3.55 1.25 -20.51
C VAL A 32 -2.90 -0.11 -20.77
N PHE A 33 -2.21 -0.29 -21.91
CA PHE A 33 -1.45 -1.51 -22.19
C PHE A 33 -0.20 -1.68 -21.33
N ASP A 34 0.46 -0.58 -20.94
CA ASP A 34 1.61 -0.63 -20.04
C ASP A 34 1.21 -1.07 -18.63
N ALA A 35 -0.01 -0.73 -18.19
CA ALA A 35 -0.55 -1.16 -16.90
C ALA A 35 -0.82 -2.68 -16.82
N TRP A 36 -0.77 -3.41 -17.94
CA TRP A 36 -0.99 -4.86 -17.94
C TRP A 36 0.16 -5.60 -17.26
N GLY A 37 -0.15 -6.77 -16.70
CA GLY A 37 0.84 -7.75 -16.33
C GLY A 37 1.64 -8.18 -17.55
N LYS A 38 2.95 -7.98 -17.53
CA LYS A 38 3.85 -8.34 -18.63
C LYS A 38 4.59 -9.63 -18.30
N PRO A 39 4.03 -10.82 -18.56
CA PRO A 39 4.70 -12.08 -18.25
C PRO A 39 5.95 -12.23 -19.12
N LEU A 40 7.10 -11.81 -18.59
CA LEU A 40 8.37 -12.00 -19.26
C LEU A 40 8.83 -13.45 -19.06
N PRO A 41 9.15 -14.18 -20.14
CA PRO A 41 9.51 -15.60 -20.06
C PRO A 41 10.71 -15.84 -19.13
N SER A 42 11.66 -14.91 -19.08
CA SER A 42 12.83 -14.98 -18.20
C SER A 42 12.52 -14.97 -16.71
N SER A 43 11.40 -14.35 -16.28
CA SER A 43 10.96 -14.36 -14.89
C SER A 43 10.11 -15.58 -14.54
N LEU A 44 9.50 -16.22 -15.54
CA LEU A 44 8.78 -17.48 -15.36
C LEU A 44 9.76 -18.60 -14.95
N LEU A 45 10.93 -18.68 -15.60
CA LEU A 45 11.99 -19.63 -15.24
C LEU A 45 12.59 -19.38 -13.85
N LYS A 46 12.44 -18.16 -13.31
CA LYS A 46 12.83 -17.82 -11.93
C LYS A 46 11.73 -18.12 -10.91
N GLY A 47 10.61 -18.70 -11.34
CA GLY A 47 9.47 -19.02 -10.48
C GLY A 47 8.57 -17.83 -10.15
N ASN A 48 8.70 -16.69 -10.84
CA ASN A 48 7.73 -15.61 -10.67
C ASN A 48 6.46 -15.89 -11.48
N LEU A 49 5.39 -16.24 -10.77
CA LEU A 49 4.08 -16.54 -11.34
C LEU A 49 3.08 -15.40 -11.15
N TYR A 50 3.49 -14.31 -10.49
CA TYR A 50 2.61 -13.18 -10.15
C TYR A 50 2.91 -12.00 -11.06
N TRP A 51 1.97 -11.72 -11.96
CA TRP A 51 2.05 -10.68 -12.97
C TRP A 51 0.78 -9.85 -12.95
N VAL A 52 0.51 -9.20 -11.82
CA VAL A 52 -0.73 -8.44 -11.61
C VAL A 52 -0.77 -7.11 -12.38
N GLY A 53 0.37 -6.60 -12.86
CA GLY A 53 0.42 -5.29 -13.51
C GLY A 53 0.25 -4.13 -12.52
N ASN A 54 0.05 -2.92 -13.05
CA ASN A 54 -0.10 -1.71 -12.24
C ASN A 54 -1.60 -1.38 -12.07
N TYR A 55 -2.14 -1.63 -10.88
CA TYR A 55 -3.55 -1.44 -10.58
C TYR A 55 -3.97 0.05 -10.65
N ASP A 56 -3.20 0.92 -10.00
CA ASP A 56 -3.55 2.34 -9.91
C ASP A 56 -3.48 3.03 -11.27
N GLU A 57 -2.45 2.71 -12.06
CA GLU A 57 -2.31 3.23 -13.43
C GLU A 57 -3.40 2.72 -14.36
N CYS A 58 -3.88 1.48 -14.18
CA CYS A 58 -5.01 0.96 -14.92
C CYS A 58 -6.30 1.71 -14.62
N LEU A 59 -6.55 2.10 -13.36
CA LEU A 59 -7.76 2.83 -12.97
C LEU A 59 -7.65 4.35 -13.20
N GLN A 60 -6.44 4.86 -13.37
CA GLN A 60 -6.23 6.28 -13.50
C GLN A 60 -6.76 6.79 -14.84
N SER A 61 -7.94 7.42 -14.80
CA SER A 61 -8.42 8.22 -15.91
C SER A 61 -7.40 9.30 -16.22
N MET A 62 -6.83 9.31 -17.42
CA MET A 62 -5.80 10.28 -17.80
C MET A 62 -6.40 11.69 -17.83
N TYR A 63 -6.29 12.40 -16.70
CA TYR A 63 -6.65 13.80 -16.56
C TYR A 63 -5.39 14.64 -16.85
N LEU A 64 -5.28 15.23 -18.05
CA LEU A 64 -4.26 16.26 -18.28
C LEU A 64 -4.71 17.54 -17.58
N PRO A 65 -3.94 18.12 -16.63
CA PRO A 65 -4.45 19.20 -15.79
C PRO A 65 -4.68 20.53 -16.50
N ASN A 66 -4.16 20.74 -17.71
CA ASN A 66 -3.92 22.12 -18.19
C ASN A 66 -4.53 22.52 -19.53
N ASN A 67 -5.46 21.78 -20.12
CA ASN A 67 -6.30 22.35 -21.17
C ASN A 67 -7.59 21.55 -21.37
N LYS A 68 -8.74 22.23 -21.23
CA LYS A 68 -10.08 21.72 -21.51
C LYS A 68 -10.34 21.55 -23.02
N THR A 69 -9.43 20.88 -23.72
CA THR A 69 -9.56 20.55 -25.14
C THR A 69 -8.89 19.20 -25.42
N PHE A 70 -9.70 18.15 -25.36
CA PHE A 70 -9.67 17.02 -26.30
C PHE A 70 -8.50 16.00 -26.24
N LEU A 71 -8.24 15.37 -25.09
CA LEU A 71 -7.62 14.02 -25.03
C LEU A 71 -8.14 13.24 -23.79
N SER A 72 -9.44 13.34 -23.52
CA SER A 72 -10.11 12.50 -22.53
C SER A 72 -10.17 11.08 -23.07
N GLN A 73 -9.75 10.09 -22.28
CA GLN A 73 -10.04 8.69 -22.61
C GLN A 73 -11.55 8.55 -22.93
N PRO A 74 -11.93 7.85 -24.01
CA PRO A 74 -13.33 7.78 -24.44
C PRO A 74 -14.21 6.95 -23.49
N PHE A 75 -13.61 6.15 -22.63
CA PHE A 75 -14.26 5.30 -21.64
C PHE A 75 -13.35 5.11 -20.43
N ASP A 76 -13.96 4.77 -19.31
CA ASP A 76 -13.21 4.36 -18.12
C ASP A 76 -12.68 2.94 -18.27
N THR A 77 -11.66 2.63 -17.48
CA THR A 77 -10.97 1.34 -17.47
C THR A 77 -11.15 0.67 -16.11
N GLN A 78 -10.92 -0.64 -16.09
CA GLN A 78 -10.96 -1.45 -14.88
C GLN A 78 -9.86 -2.51 -14.93
N HIS A 79 -9.38 -2.88 -13.75
CA HIS A 79 -8.41 -3.95 -13.59
C HIS A 79 -9.11 -5.29 -13.39
N CYS A 80 -8.70 -6.30 -14.14
CA CYS A 80 -9.18 -7.68 -14.00
C CYS A 80 -7.99 -8.60 -13.74
N THR A 81 -8.08 -9.41 -12.69
CA THR A 81 -7.10 -10.42 -12.31
C THR A 81 -7.60 -11.80 -12.72
N ILE A 82 -6.76 -12.54 -13.44
CA ILE A 82 -6.95 -13.93 -13.85
C ILE A 82 -6.11 -14.78 -12.89
N ALA A 83 -6.76 -15.55 -12.04
CA ALA A 83 -6.13 -16.45 -11.08
C ALA A 83 -6.86 -17.81 -11.07
N PRO A 84 -6.15 -18.94 -11.18
CA PRO A 84 -6.79 -20.25 -11.09
C PRO A 84 -7.39 -20.45 -9.70
N LYS A 85 -8.68 -20.82 -9.62
CA LYS A 85 -9.26 -21.34 -8.37
C LYS A 85 -8.73 -22.75 -8.14
N THR A 86 -7.64 -22.90 -7.39
CA THR A 86 -7.19 -24.21 -6.93
C THR A 86 -8.09 -24.66 -5.78
N SER A 87 -9.02 -25.57 -6.07
CA SER A 87 -9.70 -26.30 -5.01
C SER A 87 -8.64 -27.13 -4.27
N ALA A 88 -8.59 -27.03 -2.95
CA ALA A 88 -7.52 -27.51 -2.06
C ALA A 88 -7.26 -29.04 -2.07
N LEU A 89 -7.84 -29.80 -3.00
CA LEU A 89 -7.87 -31.27 -2.99
C LEU A 89 -6.94 -31.96 -3.98
N ILE A 90 -6.16 -31.24 -4.81
CA ILE A 90 -5.24 -31.88 -5.75
C ILE A 90 -3.84 -31.24 -5.66
N PRO A 91 -2.84 -31.96 -5.13
CA PRO A 91 -1.44 -31.55 -5.15
C PRO A 91 -0.87 -31.88 -6.53
N THR A 92 -1.35 -31.21 -7.58
CA THR A 92 -0.61 -31.17 -8.84
C THR A 92 0.34 -29.98 -8.78
N PRO A 93 1.63 -30.13 -9.19
CA PRO A 93 2.52 -29.01 -9.38
C PRO A 93 2.09 -28.25 -10.65
N THR A 94 0.89 -27.67 -10.61
CA THR A 94 0.40 -26.81 -11.69
C THR A 94 0.96 -25.42 -11.44
N LEU A 95 1.69 -24.95 -12.44
CA LEU A 95 2.23 -23.60 -12.50
C LEU A 95 1.04 -22.61 -12.49
N SER A 96 0.67 -22.12 -11.31
CA SER A 96 -0.48 -21.23 -11.13
C SER A 96 -0.07 -19.80 -11.47
N LEU A 97 -0.22 -19.43 -12.73
CA LEU A 97 0.05 -18.07 -13.21
C LEU A 97 -1.11 -17.14 -12.82
N ILE A 98 -0.78 -16.04 -12.14
CA ILE A 98 -1.69 -14.95 -11.86
C ILE A 98 -1.34 -13.80 -12.79
N LEU A 99 -2.31 -13.36 -13.58
CA LEU A 99 -2.14 -12.31 -14.58
C LEU A 99 -3.19 -11.22 -14.38
N GLY A 100 -2.77 -9.97 -14.26
CA GLY A 100 -3.67 -8.82 -14.27
C GLY A 100 -3.68 -8.15 -15.64
N ILE A 101 -4.86 -7.78 -16.13
CA ILE A 101 -5.07 -7.06 -17.37
C ILE A 101 -5.93 -5.83 -17.13
N CYS A 102 -5.72 -4.79 -17.92
CA CYS A 102 -6.55 -3.58 -17.90
C CYS A 102 -7.50 -3.59 -19.09
N VAL A 103 -8.80 -3.56 -18.82
CA VAL A 103 -9.86 -3.60 -19.86
C VAL A 103 -10.81 -2.42 -19.68
N PRO A 104 -11.59 -2.04 -20.71
CA PRO A 104 -12.65 -1.04 -20.56
C PRO A 104 -13.64 -1.43 -19.45
N SER A 105 -14.19 -0.44 -18.75
CA SER A 105 -15.17 -0.61 -17.68
C SER A 105 -16.49 -1.21 -18.16
N SER A 106 -16.77 -1.14 -19.47
CA SER A 106 -17.91 -1.78 -20.14
C SER A 106 -17.80 -3.31 -20.23
N CYS A 107 -16.63 -3.88 -19.96
CA CYS A 107 -16.41 -5.33 -20.00
C CYS A 107 -16.87 -6.02 -18.71
N ASN A 108 -17.67 -7.07 -18.81
CA ASN A 108 -17.96 -7.96 -17.69
C ASN A 108 -17.05 -9.21 -17.75
N ARG A 109 -16.98 -10.00 -16.67
CA ARG A 109 -16.17 -11.24 -16.59
C ARG A 109 -16.36 -12.15 -17.80
N GLN A 110 -17.60 -12.33 -18.27
CA GLN A 110 -17.93 -13.15 -19.45
C GLN A 110 -17.31 -12.61 -20.75
N ALA A 111 -17.34 -11.29 -20.93
CA ALA A 111 -16.75 -10.63 -22.10
C ALA A 111 -15.22 -10.73 -22.06
N VAL A 112 -14.62 -10.56 -20.88
CA VAL A 112 -13.17 -10.72 -20.67
C VAL A 112 -12.70 -12.14 -20.99
N VAL A 113 -13.42 -13.16 -20.50
CA VAL A 113 -13.13 -14.56 -20.82
C VAL A 113 -13.20 -14.80 -22.33
N SER A 114 -14.21 -14.26 -23.00
CA SER A 114 -14.37 -14.38 -24.46
C SER A 114 -13.21 -13.74 -25.24
N LEU A 115 -12.75 -12.56 -24.80
CA LEU A 115 -11.58 -11.89 -25.36
C LEU A 115 -10.31 -12.73 -25.18
N ILE A 116 -10.10 -13.30 -23.99
CA ILE A 116 -8.94 -14.14 -23.71
C ILE A 116 -8.95 -15.40 -24.57
N HIS A 117 -10.08 -16.09 -24.72
CA HIS A 117 -10.18 -17.25 -25.61
C HIS A 117 -9.88 -16.91 -27.07
N THR A 118 -10.22 -15.70 -27.49
CA THR A 118 -9.94 -15.20 -28.85
C THR A 118 -8.45 -14.93 -29.05
N LEU A 119 -7.79 -14.34 -28.05
CA LEU A 119 -6.36 -13.99 -28.10
C LEU A 119 -5.44 -15.21 -27.86
N PHE A 120 -5.83 -16.08 -26.92
CA PHE A 120 -5.09 -17.27 -26.52
C PHE A 120 -5.86 -18.53 -26.91
N LYS A 121 -5.83 -18.86 -28.20
CA LYS A 121 -6.32 -20.14 -28.73
C LYS A 121 -5.58 -21.28 -28.01
N LYS A 122 -6.22 -21.87 -26.98
CA LYS A 122 -5.82 -23.03 -26.11
C LYS A 122 -5.93 -22.78 -24.59
N SER A 123 -6.43 -21.64 -24.11
CA SER A 123 -6.62 -21.44 -22.67
C SER A 123 -7.86 -22.18 -22.13
N ASN A 124 -7.77 -22.84 -20.98
CA ASN A 124 -8.93 -23.43 -20.27
C ASN A 124 -9.47 -22.49 -19.18
N ILE A 125 -9.53 -21.18 -19.49
CA ILE A 125 -9.91 -20.15 -18.52
C ILE A 125 -11.44 -20.06 -18.47
N THR A 126 -11.99 -20.28 -17.28
CA THR A 126 -13.42 -20.10 -16.97
C THR A 126 -13.69 -18.78 -16.25
N GLU A 127 -14.95 -18.32 -16.25
CA GLU A 127 -15.42 -17.10 -15.57
C GLU A 127 -15.04 -17.02 -14.10
N ASP A 128 -14.98 -18.18 -13.44
CA ASP A 128 -14.58 -18.31 -12.05
C ASP A 128 -13.12 -17.93 -11.77
N ASN A 129 -12.26 -17.94 -12.78
CA ASN A 129 -10.85 -17.57 -12.61
C ASN A 129 -10.61 -16.07 -12.81
N VAL A 130 -11.64 -15.29 -13.14
CA VAL A 130 -11.52 -13.87 -13.46
C VAL A 130 -12.24 -13.06 -12.38
N VAL A 131 -11.52 -12.11 -11.79
CA VAL A 131 -12.06 -11.15 -10.82
C VAL A 131 -11.75 -9.75 -11.30
N CYS A 132 -12.77 -8.93 -11.51
CA CYS A 132 -12.64 -7.55 -11.99
C CYS A 132 -13.00 -6.54 -10.89
N SER A 133 -12.40 -5.35 -10.95
CA SER A 133 -12.60 -4.30 -9.94
C SER A 133 -14.06 -3.81 -9.87
N ASN A 134 -14.75 -3.74 -11.02
CA ASN A 134 -16.17 -3.34 -11.07
C ASN A 134 -17.14 -4.51 -10.94
N ASP A 135 -16.67 -5.72 -10.59
CA ASP A 135 -17.60 -6.80 -10.31
C ASP A 135 -18.56 -6.37 -9.19
N PRO A 136 -19.87 -6.65 -9.32
CA PRO A 136 -20.78 -6.43 -8.21
C PRO A 136 -20.18 -7.14 -6.99
N PRO A 137 -20.24 -6.55 -5.78
CA PRO A 137 -19.65 -7.12 -4.58
C PRO A 137 -20.31 -8.47 -4.31
N ASN A 138 -19.79 -9.52 -4.94
CA ASN A 138 -20.28 -10.87 -4.83
C ASN A 138 -19.72 -11.41 -3.53
N GLY A 139 -20.25 -10.93 -2.41
CA GLY A 139 -20.17 -11.54 -1.07
C GLY A 139 -18.79 -11.98 -0.56
N GLN A 140 -17.69 -11.59 -1.20
CA GLN A 140 -16.39 -12.17 -0.91
C GLN A 140 -15.31 -11.09 -1.00
N LYS A 141 -15.49 -10.05 -0.19
CA LYS A 141 -14.36 -9.39 0.46
C LYS A 141 -13.86 -10.30 1.57
N SER A 142 -13.44 -11.53 1.24
CA SER A 142 -12.74 -12.37 2.20
C SER A 142 -11.38 -11.73 2.39
N LEU A 143 -11.17 -11.04 3.51
CA LEU A 143 -9.83 -10.65 3.91
C LEU A 143 -8.98 -11.92 3.86
N THR A 144 -7.99 -11.94 2.97
CA THR A 144 -7.02 -13.03 2.88
C THR A 144 -6.54 -13.34 4.28
N HIS A 145 -6.50 -14.61 4.68
CA HIS A 145 -6.05 -15.03 6.02
C HIS A 145 -4.69 -14.41 6.40
N GLY A 146 -3.82 -14.17 5.40
CA GLY A 146 -2.56 -13.42 5.56
C GLY A 146 -2.73 -11.94 5.91
N ALA A 147 -3.74 -11.25 5.38
CA ALA A 147 -4.04 -9.86 5.75
C ALA A 147 -4.48 -9.76 7.22
N ILE A 148 -5.26 -10.73 7.71
CA ILE A 148 -5.64 -10.79 9.13
C ILE A 148 -4.41 -11.07 10.00
N ALA A 149 -3.58 -12.05 9.63
CA ALA A 149 -2.37 -12.39 10.38
C ALA A 149 -1.38 -11.22 10.48
N THR A 150 -1.18 -10.47 9.38
CA THR A 150 -0.30 -9.30 9.36
C THR A 150 -0.83 -8.16 10.23
N ILE A 151 -2.13 -7.88 10.21
CA ILE A 151 -2.75 -6.87 11.09
C ILE A 151 -2.53 -7.22 12.56
N VAL A 152 -2.69 -8.49 12.94
CA VAL A 152 -2.46 -8.95 14.32
C VAL A 152 -1.00 -8.78 14.74
N ILE A 153 -0.05 -9.19 13.89
CA ILE A 153 1.39 -9.06 14.17
C ILE A 153 1.78 -7.59 14.30
N LEU A 154 1.33 -6.74 13.37
CA LEU A 154 1.61 -5.30 13.42
C LEU A 154 1.02 -4.64 14.67
N SER A 155 -0.15 -5.08 15.12
CA SER A 155 -0.76 -4.58 16.35
C SER A 155 0.06 -4.96 17.60
N ILE A 156 0.57 -6.19 17.66
CA ILE A 156 1.43 -6.64 18.78
C ILE A 156 2.75 -5.86 18.80
N LEU A 157 3.40 -5.72 17.64
CA LEU A 157 4.63 -4.94 17.53
C LEU A 157 4.40 -3.48 17.90
N GLY A 158 3.29 -2.88 17.45
CA GLY A 158 2.89 -1.52 17.81
C GLY A 158 2.72 -1.35 19.32
N LEU A 159 2.09 -2.31 20.01
CA LEU A 159 1.93 -2.29 21.47
C LEU A 159 3.29 -2.40 22.19
N LEU A 160 4.19 -3.27 21.75
CA LEU A 160 5.52 -3.40 22.34
C LEU A 160 6.33 -2.10 22.20
N VAL A 161 6.25 -1.45 21.04
CA VAL A 161 6.89 -0.15 20.81
C VAL A 161 6.29 0.92 21.72
N LEU A 162 4.97 0.99 21.84
CA LEU A 162 4.30 1.96 22.73
C LEU A 162 4.69 1.75 24.19
N ILE A 163 4.73 0.50 24.67
CA ILE A 163 5.16 0.18 26.04
C ILE A 163 6.62 0.61 26.24
N GLY A 164 7.50 0.28 25.28
CA GLY A 164 8.90 0.70 25.32
C GLY A 164 9.05 2.21 25.37
N THR A 165 8.31 2.95 24.54
CA THR A 165 8.32 4.43 24.54
C THR A 165 7.80 4.99 25.86
N VAL A 166 6.75 4.43 26.46
CA VAL A 166 6.24 4.89 27.76
C VAL A 166 7.26 4.63 28.87
N ILE A 167 7.91 3.47 28.88
CA ILE A 167 8.97 3.18 29.85
C ILE A 167 10.14 4.15 29.68
N ASP A 168 10.57 4.41 28.45
CA ASP A 168 11.66 5.34 28.14
C ASP A 168 11.33 6.78 28.60
N LEU A 169 10.11 7.25 28.34
CA LEU A 169 9.62 8.54 28.84
C LEU A 169 9.55 8.60 30.37
N ILE A 170 9.12 7.52 31.03
CA ILE A 170 9.09 7.47 32.51
C ILE A 170 10.52 7.50 33.06
N LEU A 171 11.44 6.75 32.46
CA LEU A 171 12.85 6.73 32.88
C LEU A 171 13.51 8.10 32.67
N MET A 172 13.29 8.75 31.53
CA MET A 172 13.75 10.10 31.23
C MET A 172 13.19 11.11 32.25
N SER A 173 11.87 11.07 32.49
CA SER A 173 11.21 11.97 33.45
C SER A 173 11.69 11.75 34.90
N ARG A 174 12.11 10.53 35.24
CA ARG A 174 12.68 10.22 36.55
C ARG A 174 14.10 10.76 36.69
N ASP A 175 14.90 10.70 35.62
CA ASP A 175 16.24 11.25 35.60
C ASP A 175 16.22 12.79 35.68
N ASP A 176 15.33 13.45 34.92
CA ASP A 176 15.10 14.89 35.02
C ASP A 176 14.63 15.32 36.42
N ASN A 177 13.70 14.57 37.03
CA ASN A 177 13.26 14.83 38.40
C ASN A 177 14.39 14.67 39.41
N MET A 178 15.25 13.65 39.26
CA MET A 178 16.41 13.45 40.13
C MET A 178 17.47 14.55 39.95
N LEU A 179 17.72 15.00 38.71
CA LEU A 179 18.63 16.12 38.41
C LEU A 179 18.11 17.43 38.99
N SER A 180 16.79 17.68 38.94
CA SER A 180 16.18 18.86 39.58
C SER A 180 16.33 18.85 41.10
N HIS A 181 16.18 17.68 41.73
CA HIS A 181 16.34 17.52 43.18
C HIS A 181 17.80 17.68 43.60
N MET A 182 18.73 17.09 42.85
CA MET A 182 20.18 17.20 43.11
C MET A 182 20.68 18.63 42.90
N ASN A 183 20.24 19.34 41.87
CA ASN A 183 20.55 20.77 41.69
C ASN A 183 19.96 21.64 42.81
N GLY A 184 18.74 21.34 43.27
CA GLY A 184 18.12 22.02 44.41
C GLY A 184 18.91 21.82 45.71
N TYR A 185 19.33 20.58 46.01
CA TYR A 185 20.18 20.29 47.17
C TYR A 185 21.56 20.94 47.05
N THR A 186 22.19 20.90 45.88
CA THR A 186 23.51 21.53 45.66
C THR A 186 23.44 23.05 45.84
N HIS A 187 22.37 23.69 45.36
CA HIS A 187 22.12 25.12 45.57
C HIS A 187 21.91 25.45 47.06
N PHE A 188 21.17 24.61 47.79
CA PHE A 188 20.94 24.78 49.23
C PHE A 188 22.24 24.64 50.04
N ILE A 189 23.06 23.62 49.76
CA ILE A 189 24.36 23.44 50.42
C ILE A 189 25.30 24.61 50.13
N ASN A 190 25.33 25.11 48.88
CA ASN A 190 26.17 26.26 48.50
C ASN A 190 25.75 27.56 49.18
N THR A 191 24.44 27.76 49.42
CA THR A 191 23.93 28.94 50.13
C THR A 191 24.25 28.86 51.61
N GLU A 192 24.04 27.71 52.26
CA GLU A 192 24.34 27.53 53.69
C GLU A 192 25.86 27.66 53.99
N THR A 193 26.71 27.13 53.11
CA THR A 193 28.17 27.29 53.23
C THR A 193 28.63 28.74 53.02
N SER A 194 27.97 29.49 52.12
CA SER A 194 28.27 30.92 51.92
C SER A 194 27.88 31.79 53.13
N GLU A 195 26.77 31.46 53.79
CA GLU A 195 26.28 32.19 54.97
C GLU A 195 27.20 31.94 56.17
N GLN A 196 27.65 30.70 56.37
CA GLN A 196 28.63 30.36 57.40
C GLN A 196 30.00 31.03 57.17
N ALA A 197 30.44 31.15 55.92
CA ALA A 197 31.68 31.86 55.59
C ALA A 197 31.59 33.37 55.89
N SER A 198 30.44 33.99 55.61
CA SER A 198 30.18 35.41 55.90
C SER A 198 30.15 35.71 57.41
N ILE A 199 29.47 34.85 58.19
CA ILE A 199 29.40 34.98 59.66
C ILE A 199 30.79 34.80 60.28
N LYS A 200 31.60 33.88 59.77
CA LYS A 200 32.98 33.66 60.25
C LYS A 200 33.86 34.87 59.94
N SER A 201 33.75 35.45 58.75
CA SER A 201 34.46 36.67 58.36
C SER A 201 34.12 37.87 59.27
N SER A 202 32.82 38.11 59.53
CA SER A 202 32.36 39.21 60.39
C SER A 202 32.83 39.08 61.84
N ARG A 203 32.93 37.85 62.39
CA ARG A 203 33.50 37.62 63.73
C ARG A 203 35.00 37.91 63.81
N TYR A 204 35.77 37.61 62.76
CA TYR A 204 37.20 37.97 62.72
C TYR A 204 37.41 39.49 62.66
N SER A 205 36.55 40.21 61.93
CA SER A 205 36.60 41.68 61.86
C SER A 205 36.30 42.34 63.21
N LEU A 206 35.31 41.84 63.95
CA LEU A 206 34.98 42.34 65.30
C LEU A 206 36.07 42.02 66.34
N GLN A 207 36.69 40.83 66.27
CA GLN A 207 37.80 40.48 67.17
C GLN A 207 39.06 41.33 66.94
N THR A 208 39.25 41.85 65.72
CA THR A 208 40.40 42.71 65.38
C THR A 208 40.17 44.17 65.80
N LEU A 209 38.91 44.60 65.99
CA LEU A 209 38.55 45.95 66.46
C LEU A 209 38.53 46.08 68.00
N MET A 210 38.52 44.97 68.74
CA MET A 210 38.51 44.95 70.22
C MET A 210 39.91 44.77 70.84
N LYS A 211 40.98 45.02 70.08
CA LYS A 211 42.37 44.87 70.52
C LYS A 211 43.14 46.15 70.23
#